data_AF-A0A1I7F9T6-F1
#
_entry.id   AF-A0A1I7F9T6-F1
#
_cell.length_a   1.000
_cell.length_b   1.000
_cell.length_c   1.000
_cell.angle_alpha   90.00
_cell.angle_beta   90.00
_cell.angle_gamma   90.00
#
_symmetry.space_group_name_H-M   'P 1'
#
loop_
_entity.id
_entity.type
_entity.pdbx_description
1 polymer ?
#
loop_
_entity_poly.entity_id
_entity_poly.type
_entity_poly.pdbx_seq_one_letter_code
_entity_poly.pdbx_strand_id
1 'polypeptide(L)'
;MKLSVVILNYNVRYFLELCLQSVTKATSHLDAEIIVVDNASEDESVSMVQQKYPNVKLIANKENTGFPKGNNMGVAIAEGEYVCILNPDTVVAEDTFDKFLDFVKDKEKLGIVGPKLIDGSGRFLPESKRGIPTPWVAFTKFLELYRYAPKWFGKYYYMQLDKDQVGEVEILVGAFMFMKRNLYVELGGFDEGCFMYSDDLDISYESMKTGYTNYYFPKTNVIHYKGESTNKDETFLRRFREAMNFFYRKHFRVNILFDLMMRLGASTFSLMKLLKMKQHSSVHFNPEKYLLVSDDISLAEKIKESTKKEVELVTVSEIQKMISKNKQIEVIFDVNFLCYKQIIQYFTMLSGRGFTYKMIPKGTNYMVGSNFSDAKGEVIFF
;
A
#
# COMPACT_ATOMS: atom_id res chain seq x y z
N MET A 1 18.04 16.45 -9.74
CA MET A 1 16.98 15.51 -9.34
C MET A 1 16.62 15.72 -7.88
N LYS A 2 15.38 16.11 -7.58
CA LYS A 2 14.87 16.30 -6.21
C LYS A 2 14.31 15.02 -5.60
N LEU A 3 13.62 14.20 -6.40
CA LEU A 3 12.92 12.99 -5.94
C LEU A 3 13.13 11.81 -6.91
N SER A 4 13.39 10.63 -6.37
CA SER A 4 13.25 9.37 -7.11
C SER A 4 12.14 8.53 -6.49
N VAL A 5 11.15 8.14 -7.28
CA VAL A 5 10.10 7.20 -6.84
C VAL A 5 10.49 5.80 -7.30
N VAL A 6 10.72 4.89 -6.36
CA VAL A 6 11.16 3.51 -6.61
C VAL A 6 9.98 2.57 -6.37
N ILE A 7 9.59 1.84 -7.41
CA ILE A 7 8.44 0.94 -7.41
C ILE A 7 8.91 -0.47 -7.73
N LEU A 8 8.78 -1.38 -6.76
CA LEU A 8 9.06 -2.79 -6.97
C LEU A 8 7.79 -3.53 -7.41
N ASN A 9 7.78 -4.08 -8.62
CA ASN A 9 6.64 -4.79 -9.21
C ASN A 9 6.82 -6.32 -9.19
N TYR A 10 5.72 -7.05 -8.97
CA TYR A 10 5.62 -8.49 -9.20
C TYR A 10 4.17 -8.90 -9.52
N ASN A 11 3.92 -9.34 -10.76
CA ASN A 11 2.65 -9.92 -11.24
C ASN A 11 1.38 -9.09 -10.97
N VAL A 12 1.46 -7.76 -11.15
CA VAL A 12 0.33 -6.84 -10.92
C VAL A 12 0.21 -5.74 -12.00
N ARG A 13 0.41 -6.08 -13.28
CA ARG A 13 0.38 -5.17 -14.45
C ARG A 13 -0.67 -4.06 -14.40
N TYR A 14 -1.93 -4.39 -14.12
CA TYR A 14 -3.04 -3.42 -14.15
C TYR A 14 -2.98 -2.41 -12.99
N PHE A 15 -2.56 -2.86 -11.80
CA PHE A 15 -2.36 -1.99 -10.66
C PHE A 15 -1.10 -1.14 -10.83
N LEU A 16 -0.02 -1.73 -11.35
CA LEU A 16 1.20 -0.98 -11.70
C LEU A 16 0.90 0.13 -12.70
N GLU A 17 0.11 -0.15 -13.74
CA GLU A 17 -0.28 0.86 -14.73
C GLU A 17 -1.04 2.02 -14.06
N LEU A 18 -2.01 1.74 -13.16
CA LEU A 18 -2.72 2.77 -12.41
C LEU A 18 -1.80 3.56 -11.47
N CYS A 19 -0.88 2.88 -10.78
CA CYS A 19 0.12 3.51 -9.91
C CYS A 19 1.01 4.46 -10.71
N LEU A 20 1.59 4.01 -11.83
CA LEU A 20 2.43 4.82 -12.71
C LEU A 20 1.70 6.05 -13.25
N GLN A 21 0.43 5.94 -13.63
CA GLN A 21 -0.35 7.11 -14.05
C GLN A 21 -0.47 8.14 -12.91
N SER A 22 -0.77 7.69 -11.70
CA SER A 22 -0.89 8.59 -10.54
C SER A 22 0.44 9.25 -10.14
N VAL A 23 1.53 8.48 -10.14
CA VAL A 23 2.88 8.99 -9.84
C VAL A 23 3.35 9.95 -10.92
N THR A 24 3.14 9.63 -12.21
CA THR A 24 3.49 10.52 -13.33
C THR A 24 2.76 11.86 -13.21
N LYS A 25 1.48 11.85 -12.80
CA LYS A 25 0.74 13.09 -12.54
C LYS A 25 1.30 13.85 -11.34
N ALA A 26 1.54 13.17 -10.23
CA ALA A 26 2.05 13.77 -9.00
C ALA A 26 3.50 14.27 -9.08
N THR A 27 4.24 13.90 -10.13
CA THR A 27 5.63 14.31 -10.35
C THR A 27 5.81 15.20 -11.58
N SER A 28 4.75 15.49 -12.33
CA SER A 28 4.83 16.16 -13.63
C SER A 28 5.47 17.56 -13.62
N HIS A 29 5.44 18.26 -12.47
CA HIS A 29 6.04 19.58 -12.27
C HIS A 29 7.31 19.54 -11.39
N LEU A 30 7.71 18.36 -10.92
CA LEU A 30 8.87 18.16 -10.07
C LEU A 30 10.08 17.73 -10.89
N ASP A 31 11.27 18.15 -10.47
CA ASP A 31 12.53 17.54 -10.91
C ASP A 31 12.62 16.14 -10.27
N ALA A 32 11.97 15.17 -10.90
CA ALA A 32 11.78 13.83 -10.37
C ALA A 32 11.95 12.74 -11.44
N GLU A 33 12.30 11.55 -10.98
CA GLU A 33 12.38 10.34 -11.79
C GLU A 33 11.56 9.20 -11.19
N ILE A 34 11.15 8.27 -12.04
CA ILE A 34 10.42 7.07 -11.65
C ILE A 34 11.25 5.87 -12.07
N ILE A 35 11.49 4.96 -11.13
CA ILE A 35 12.27 3.74 -11.30
C ILE A 35 11.35 2.57 -10.99
N VAL A 36 11.16 1.68 -11.96
CA VAL A 36 10.44 0.42 -11.77
C VAL A 36 11.45 -0.71 -11.76
N VAL A 37 11.40 -1.53 -10.72
CA VAL A 37 12.11 -2.80 -10.65
C VAL A 37 11.08 -3.90 -10.79
N ASP A 38 11.13 -4.68 -11.87
CA ASP A 38 10.28 -5.84 -12.06
C ASP A 38 10.98 -7.10 -11.55
N ASN A 39 10.36 -7.81 -10.59
CA ASN A 39 10.89 -9.00 -9.94
C ASN A 39 10.55 -10.29 -10.69
N ALA A 40 10.84 -10.33 -11.99
CA ALA A 40 10.53 -11.45 -12.88
C ALA A 40 9.04 -11.77 -12.94
N SER A 41 8.24 -10.75 -13.28
CA SER A 41 6.82 -10.96 -13.52
C SER A 41 6.60 -11.84 -14.76
N GLU A 42 5.60 -12.70 -14.69
CA GLU A 42 5.14 -13.56 -15.80
C GLU A 42 3.97 -12.92 -16.57
N ASP A 43 3.49 -11.76 -16.12
CA ASP A 43 2.47 -10.96 -16.79
C ASP A 43 3.09 -9.93 -17.75
N GLU A 44 2.23 -9.09 -18.36
CA GLU A 44 2.67 -8.09 -19.33
C GLU A 44 3.30 -6.85 -18.70
N SER A 45 3.63 -6.81 -17.40
CA SER A 45 4.15 -5.62 -16.71
C SER A 45 5.35 -5.00 -17.38
N VAL A 46 6.38 -5.80 -17.69
CA VAL A 46 7.62 -5.31 -18.33
C VAL A 46 7.31 -4.66 -19.68
N SER A 47 6.54 -5.36 -20.52
CA SER A 47 6.16 -4.86 -21.84
C SER A 47 5.31 -3.59 -21.75
N MET A 48 4.41 -3.51 -20.77
CA MET A 48 3.55 -2.36 -20.53
C MET A 48 4.39 -1.13 -20.15
N VAL A 49 5.37 -1.28 -19.25
CA VAL A 49 6.26 -0.17 -18.86
C VAL A 49 7.07 0.31 -20.05
N GLN A 50 7.70 -0.60 -20.81
CA GLN A 50 8.53 -0.26 -21.97
C GLN A 50 7.76 0.50 -23.06
N GLN A 51 6.52 0.08 -23.34
CA GLN A 51 5.72 0.65 -24.43
C GLN A 51 5.05 1.97 -24.03
N LYS A 52 4.51 2.06 -22.81
CA LYS A 52 3.68 3.20 -22.39
C LYS A 52 4.44 4.25 -21.59
N TYR A 53 5.55 3.88 -20.95
CA TYR A 53 6.31 4.74 -20.05
C TYR A 53 7.80 4.74 -20.40
N PRO A 54 8.19 5.17 -21.62
CA PRO A 54 9.60 5.13 -22.06
C PRO A 54 10.55 6.01 -21.23
N ASN A 55 10.01 6.96 -20.47
CA ASN A 55 10.78 7.83 -19.57
C ASN A 55 11.00 7.21 -18.17
N VAL A 56 10.38 6.07 -17.87
CA VAL A 56 10.58 5.34 -16.61
C VAL A 56 11.83 4.49 -16.73
N LYS A 57 12.75 4.58 -15.75
CA LYS A 57 13.90 3.69 -15.67
C LYS A 57 13.41 2.30 -15.25
N LEU A 58 13.60 1.29 -16.10
CA LEU A 58 13.14 -0.08 -15.84
C LEU A 58 14.33 -1.03 -15.61
N ILE A 59 14.31 -1.72 -14.47
CA ILE A 59 15.17 -2.88 -14.18
C ILE A 59 14.28 -4.13 -14.25
N ALA A 60 14.49 -4.99 -15.24
CA ALA A 60 13.76 -6.26 -15.36
C ALA A 60 14.64 -7.42 -14.84
N ASN A 61 14.33 -7.91 -13.64
CA ASN A 61 15.06 -9.03 -13.05
C ASN A 61 14.71 -10.35 -13.74
N LYS A 62 15.67 -11.28 -13.73
CA LYS A 62 15.48 -12.64 -14.25
C LYS A 62 14.85 -13.58 -13.23
N GLU A 63 14.89 -13.21 -11.95
CA GLU A 63 14.32 -13.97 -10.84
C GLU A 63 13.67 -13.03 -9.82
N ASN A 64 12.74 -13.55 -9.03
CA ASN A 64 12.14 -12.79 -7.93
C ASN A 64 13.10 -12.76 -6.73
N THR A 65 13.78 -11.63 -6.54
CA THR A 65 14.79 -11.43 -5.50
C THR A 65 14.21 -11.02 -4.13
N GLY A 66 12.88 -10.93 -3.99
CA GLY A 66 12.24 -10.44 -2.79
C GLY A 66 12.19 -8.91 -2.69
N PHE A 67 11.53 -8.42 -1.63
CA PHE A 67 11.25 -7.00 -1.43
C PHE A 67 12.50 -6.17 -1.11
N PRO A 68 13.38 -6.58 -0.18
CA PRO A 68 14.57 -5.79 0.17
C PRO A 68 15.50 -5.58 -1.03
N LYS A 69 15.97 -6.68 -1.63
CA LYS A 69 16.94 -6.65 -2.72
C LYS A 69 16.42 -5.92 -3.96
N GLY A 70 15.15 -6.14 -4.32
CA GLY A 70 14.53 -5.44 -5.45
C GLY A 70 14.48 -3.92 -5.26
N ASN A 71 14.07 -3.46 -4.08
CA ASN A 71 14.07 -2.02 -3.78
C ASN A 71 15.50 -1.45 -3.70
N ASN A 72 16.45 -2.17 -3.09
CA ASN A 72 17.86 -1.76 -3.04
C ASN A 72 18.43 -1.55 -4.46
N MET A 73 18.13 -2.43 -5.41
CA MET A 73 18.53 -2.29 -6.81
C MET A 73 17.98 -1.00 -7.44
N GLY A 74 16.73 -0.65 -7.15
CA GLY A 74 16.12 0.59 -7.62
C GLY A 74 16.76 1.83 -6.99
N VAL A 75 16.98 1.82 -5.68
CA VAL A 75 17.62 2.95 -4.97
C VAL A 75 19.09 3.13 -5.37
N ALA A 76 19.79 2.05 -5.72
CA ALA A 76 21.18 2.11 -6.16
C ALA A 76 21.37 3.00 -7.41
N ILE A 77 20.40 3.03 -8.31
CA ILE A 77 20.42 3.87 -9.52
C ILE A 77 19.63 5.18 -9.39
N ALA A 78 19.05 5.45 -8.21
CA ALA A 78 18.33 6.68 -7.93
C ALA A 78 19.31 7.86 -7.78
N GLU A 79 18.93 9.00 -8.34
CA GLU A 79 19.70 10.25 -8.37
C GLU A 79 19.05 11.36 -7.51
N GLY A 80 17.82 11.16 -7.06
CA GLY A 80 17.07 12.10 -6.25
C GLY A 80 17.68 12.33 -4.88
N GLU A 81 17.62 13.57 -4.39
CA GLU A 81 17.96 13.92 -3.01
C GLU A 81 17.10 13.12 -2.00
N TYR A 82 15.82 12.94 -2.34
CA TYR A 82 14.87 12.10 -1.62
C TYR A 82 14.51 10.86 -2.45
N VAL A 83 14.24 9.76 -1.75
CA VAL A 83 13.66 8.55 -2.31
C VAL A 83 12.30 8.29 -1.71
N CYS A 84 11.37 7.84 -2.54
CA CYS A 84 10.09 7.29 -2.11
C CYS A 84 10.02 5.83 -2.53
N ILE A 85 10.06 4.91 -1.56
CA ILE A 85 9.72 3.51 -1.77
C ILE A 85 8.20 3.43 -1.85
N LEU A 86 7.67 2.88 -2.94
CA LEU A 86 6.25 2.85 -3.22
C LEU A 86 5.81 1.48 -3.77
N ASN A 87 4.75 0.92 -3.21
CA ASN A 87 4.18 -0.32 -3.73
C ASN A 87 3.45 -0.10 -5.08
N PRO A 88 3.43 -1.12 -5.96
CA PRO A 88 2.84 -1.03 -7.30
C PRO A 88 1.30 -1.00 -7.26
N ASP A 89 0.67 -1.37 -6.15
CA ASP A 89 -0.78 -1.35 -5.92
C ASP A 89 -1.22 -0.12 -5.10
N THR A 90 -0.59 1.02 -5.37
CA THR A 90 -0.90 2.31 -4.72
C THR A 90 -1.40 3.36 -5.69
N VAL A 91 -2.14 4.35 -5.18
CA VAL A 91 -2.57 5.53 -5.92
C VAL A 91 -2.31 6.77 -5.07
N VAL A 92 -1.52 7.70 -5.62
CA VAL A 92 -1.17 8.96 -4.95
C VAL A 92 -1.96 10.14 -5.53
N ALA A 93 -2.29 11.11 -4.69
CA ALA A 93 -2.82 12.40 -5.15
C ALA A 93 -1.74 13.23 -5.86
N GLU A 94 -2.16 14.14 -6.73
CA GLU A 94 -1.26 15.01 -7.50
C GLU A 94 -0.35 15.85 -6.62
N ASP A 95 -0.82 16.27 -5.45
CA ASP A 95 -0.08 17.11 -4.50
C ASP A 95 0.63 16.32 -3.38
N THR A 96 0.68 14.98 -3.50
CA THR A 96 1.29 14.13 -2.47
C THR A 96 2.76 14.49 -2.26
N PHE A 97 3.58 14.44 -3.31
CA PHE A 97 5.03 14.62 -3.16
C PHE A 97 5.42 16.04 -2.77
N ASP A 98 4.69 17.06 -3.24
CA ASP A 98 4.86 18.45 -2.80
C ASP A 98 4.73 18.59 -1.29
N LYS A 99 3.65 18.03 -0.72
CA LYS A 99 3.40 18.10 0.72
C LYS A 99 4.48 17.39 1.53
N PHE A 100 5.00 16.27 1.03
CA PHE A 100 6.12 15.59 1.67
C PHE A 100 7.40 16.41 1.59
N LEU A 101 7.75 16.94 0.42
CA LEU A 101 8.91 17.80 0.22
C LEU A 101 8.83 19.08 1.07
N ASP A 102 7.65 19.65 1.26
CA ASP A 102 7.43 20.79 2.14
C ASP A 102 7.57 20.42 3.62
N PHE A 103 6.99 19.29 4.04
CA PHE A 103 7.03 18.85 5.45
C PHE A 103 8.46 18.60 5.97
N VAL A 104 9.37 18.18 5.09
CA VAL A 104 10.71 17.74 5.47
C VAL A 104 11.78 18.85 5.48
N LYS A 105 11.49 20.05 4.95
CA LYS A 105 12.47 21.14 4.77
C LYS A 105 13.20 21.51 6.06
N ASP A 106 12.46 21.58 7.17
CA ASP A 106 12.96 22.10 8.45
C ASP A 106 13.20 21.00 9.49
N LYS A 107 13.37 19.75 9.06
CA LYS A 107 13.55 18.60 9.95
C LYS A 107 15.01 18.20 10.06
N GLU A 108 15.61 18.51 11.20
CA GLU A 108 16.90 17.94 11.60
C GLU A 108 16.73 16.46 11.94
N LYS A 109 17.74 15.64 11.60
CA LYS A 109 17.73 14.18 11.80
C LYS A 109 16.42 13.53 11.35
N LEU A 110 15.90 13.97 10.21
CA LEU A 110 14.72 13.40 9.58
C LEU A 110 14.94 11.94 9.20
N GLY A 111 14.19 11.05 9.85
CA GLY A 111 14.09 9.64 9.49
C GLY A 111 13.16 9.41 8.31
N ILE A 112 12.32 8.39 8.43
CA ILE A 112 11.35 8.01 7.40
C ILE A 112 10.01 8.71 7.64
N VAL A 113 9.34 9.12 6.58
CA VAL A 113 8.00 9.72 6.61
C VAL A 113 7.01 8.85 5.84
N GLY A 114 5.84 8.60 6.44
CA GLY A 114 4.77 7.80 5.83
C GLY A 114 3.42 8.52 5.86
N PRO A 115 2.55 8.29 4.87
CA PRO A 115 1.26 8.97 4.74
C PRO A 115 0.18 8.27 5.56
N LYS A 116 -1.00 8.86 5.58
CA LYS A 116 -2.22 8.11 5.87
C LYS A 116 -2.55 7.19 4.69
N LEU A 117 -2.55 5.88 4.93
CA LEU A 117 -2.98 4.90 3.95
C LEU A 117 -4.47 4.57 4.14
N ILE A 118 -5.17 4.39 3.02
CA ILE A 118 -6.53 3.86 2.98
C ILE A 118 -6.59 2.64 2.07
N ASP A 119 -7.49 1.69 2.36
CA ASP A 119 -7.73 0.55 1.48
C ASP A 119 -8.58 0.92 0.27
N GLY A 120 -8.77 -0.02 -0.65
CA GLY A 120 -9.65 0.16 -1.81
C GLY A 120 -11.14 0.35 -1.49
N SER A 121 -11.54 0.29 -0.20
CA SER A 121 -12.88 0.65 0.28
C SER A 121 -12.93 2.04 0.95
N GLY A 122 -11.80 2.76 0.96
CA GLY A 122 -11.66 4.06 1.60
C GLY A 122 -11.51 4.02 3.11
N ARG A 123 -11.27 2.85 3.73
CA ARG A 123 -11.08 2.73 5.17
C ARG A 123 -9.61 2.95 5.52
N PHE A 124 -9.36 3.64 6.63
CA PHE A 124 -8.02 3.83 7.17
C PHE A 124 -7.33 2.50 7.44
N LEU A 125 -6.06 2.38 7.02
CA LEU A 125 -5.19 1.25 7.30
C LEU A 125 -4.35 1.55 8.55
N PRO A 126 -4.61 0.89 9.70
CA PRO A 126 -3.87 1.15 10.94
C PRO A 126 -2.36 0.88 10.81
N GLU A 127 -1.94 0.03 9.87
CA GLU A 127 -0.53 -0.19 9.56
C GLU A 127 0.21 1.01 9.00
N SER A 128 -0.47 2.11 8.64
CA SER A 128 0.17 3.37 8.25
C SER A 128 1.14 3.90 9.31
N LYS A 129 0.95 3.50 10.58
CA LYS A 129 1.83 3.80 11.69
C LYS A 129 1.84 2.65 12.69
N ARG A 130 3.02 2.21 13.10
CA ARG A 130 3.18 1.11 14.05
C ARG A 130 4.17 1.47 15.15
N GLY A 131 4.02 0.79 16.26
CA GLY A 131 5.05 0.74 17.28
C GLY A 131 6.04 -0.39 17.02
N ILE A 132 7.22 -0.32 17.65
CA ILE A 132 8.20 -1.40 17.66
C ILE A 132 7.48 -2.63 18.22
N PRO A 133 7.44 -3.75 17.47
CA PRO A 133 6.77 -4.96 17.91
C PRO A 133 7.66 -5.70 18.90
N THR A 134 7.93 -5.11 20.07
CA THR A 134 8.60 -5.84 21.17
C THR A 134 7.82 -7.10 21.51
N PRO A 135 8.42 -8.10 22.16
CA PRO A 135 7.74 -9.34 22.53
C PRO A 135 6.37 -9.13 23.18
N TRP A 136 6.28 -8.15 24.10
CA TRP A 136 5.04 -7.77 24.77
C TRP A 136 4.02 -7.12 23.82
N VAL A 137 4.47 -6.21 22.95
CA VAL A 137 3.60 -5.54 21.95
C VAL A 137 3.05 -6.57 20.96
N ALA A 138 3.87 -7.50 20.48
CA ALA A 138 3.42 -8.58 19.59
C ALA A 138 2.42 -9.52 20.30
N PHE A 139 2.68 -9.88 21.56
CA PHE A 139 1.79 -10.72 22.36
C PHE A 139 0.41 -10.07 22.58
N THR A 140 0.39 -8.81 23.03
CA THR A 140 -0.86 -8.06 23.26
C THR A 140 -1.63 -7.80 21.97
N LYS A 141 -0.94 -7.63 20.84
CA LYS A 141 -1.55 -7.58 19.50
C LYS A 141 -2.19 -8.91 19.12
N PHE A 142 -1.48 -10.02 19.34
CA PHE A 142 -1.98 -11.37 19.05
C PHE A 142 -3.28 -11.67 19.82
N LEU A 143 -3.35 -11.27 21.09
CA LEU A 143 -4.56 -11.41 21.92
C LEU A 143 -5.65 -10.36 21.64
N GLU A 144 -5.45 -9.46 20.67
CA GLU A 144 -6.35 -8.35 20.33
C GLU A 144 -6.72 -7.44 21.51
N LEU A 145 -5.89 -7.35 22.57
CA LEU A 145 -6.21 -6.59 23.79
C LEU A 145 -6.42 -5.09 23.54
N TYR A 146 -5.83 -4.57 22.45
CA TYR A 146 -6.02 -3.19 22.00
C TYR A 146 -7.48 -2.85 21.66
N ARG A 147 -8.33 -3.84 21.37
CA ARG A 147 -9.77 -3.63 21.11
C ARG A 147 -10.54 -3.22 22.38
N TYR A 148 -10.05 -3.63 23.55
CA TYR A 148 -10.68 -3.36 24.84
C TYR A 148 -9.99 -2.24 25.60
N ALA A 149 -8.67 -2.16 25.53
CA ALA A 149 -7.86 -1.17 26.25
C ALA A 149 -6.78 -0.56 25.34
N PRO A 150 -7.17 0.22 24.31
CA PRO A 150 -6.24 0.76 23.30
C PRO A 150 -5.17 1.68 23.90
N LYS A 151 -5.48 2.39 24.99
CA LYS A 151 -4.51 3.23 25.71
C LYS A 151 -3.28 2.43 26.17
N TRP A 152 -3.49 1.19 26.60
CA TRP A 152 -2.46 0.34 27.19
C TRP A 152 -1.86 -0.64 26.18
N PHE A 153 -2.66 -1.15 25.25
CA PHE A 153 -2.26 -2.22 24.33
C PHE A 153 -2.26 -1.81 22.86
N GLY A 154 -2.59 -0.56 22.54
CA GLY A 154 -2.66 -0.04 21.17
C GLY A 154 -1.31 0.31 20.55
N LYS A 155 -0.18 -0.01 21.20
CA LYS A 155 1.16 0.34 20.72
C LYS A 155 1.47 -0.25 19.34
N TYR A 156 1.00 -1.47 19.02
CA TYR A 156 1.28 -2.09 17.72
C TYR A 156 0.81 -1.25 16.53
N TYR A 157 -0.37 -0.63 16.59
CA TYR A 157 -0.89 0.30 15.58
C TYR A 157 -0.71 1.78 15.98
N TYR A 158 0.18 2.02 16.95
CA TYR A 158 0.49 3.33 17.48
C TYR A 158 -0.75 4.18 17.81
N MET A 159 -1.76 3.58 18.45
CA MET A 159 -3.10 4.17 18.65
C MET A 159 -3.10 5.41 19.55
N GLN A 160 -1.97 5.71 20.21
CA GLN A 160 -1.77 6.93 20.99
C GLN A 160 -1.71 8.20 20.12
N LEU A 161 -1.34 8.05 18.84
CA LEU A 161 -1.42 9.11 17.84
C LEU A 161 -2.74 8.99 17.08
N ASP A 162 -3.51 10.07 16.97
CA ASP A 162 -4.74 10.05 16.18
C ASP A 162 -4.45 9.81 14.69
N LYS A 163 -5.42 9.21 13.97
CA LYS A 163 -5.26 8.87 12.54
C LYS A 163 -5.08 10.10 11.64
N ASP A 164 -5.55 11.28 12.05
CA ASP A 164 -5.47 12.53 11.28
C ASP A 164 -4.45 13.52 11.88
N GLN A 165 -3.70 13.09 12.91
CA GLN A 165 -2.67 13.88 13.58
C GLN A 165 -1.27 13.57 13.03
N VAL A 166 -0.53 14.63 12.68
CA VAL A 166 0.90 14.53 12.36
C VAL A 166 1.67 14.25 13.65
N GLY A 167 2.62 13.31 13.63
CA GLY A 167 3.42 13.03 14.81
C GLY A 167 4.53 12.03 14.59
N GLU A 168 5.40 11.96 15.59
CA GLU A 168 6.50 10.99 15.65
C GLU A 168 5.94 9.59 15.88
N VAL A 169 6.46 8.64 15.11
CA VAL A 169 6.08 7.23 15.19
C VAL A 169 7.33 6.37 15.12
N GLU A 170 7.23 5.11 15.55
CA GLU A 170 8.40 4.25 15.56
C GLU A 170 8.60 3.58 14.20
N ILE A 171 7.55 2.99 13.65
CA ILE A 171 7.62 2.13 12.46
C ILE A 171 6.62 2.57 11.39
N LEU A 172 7.09 2.62 10.15
CA LEU A 172 6.29 2.91 8.95
C LEU A 172 6.32 1.72 8.00
N VAL A 173 5.25 1.54 7.24
CA VAL A 173 5.07 0.38 6.35
C VAL A 173 5.71 0.60 4.98
N GLY A 174 6.29 -0.46 4.41
CA GLY A 174 6.97 -0.45 3.11
C GLY A 174 6.10 -0.11 1.90
N ALA A 175 4.79 0.08 2.08
CA ALA A 175 3.88 0.47 1.01
C ALA A 175 4.11 1.92 0.53
N PHE A 176 4.58 2.79 1.43
CA PHE A 176 5.01 4.15 1.12
C PHE A 176 6.01 4.59 2.20
N MET A 177 7.27 4.80 1.81
CA MET A 177 8.31 5.34 2.70
C MET A 177 9.08 6.45 1.99
N PHE A 178 8.97 7.67 2.50
CA PHE A 178 9.69 8.83 1.97
C PHE A 178 10.85 9.19 2.91
N MET A 179 12.06 9.31 2.39
CA MET A 179 13.25 9.65 3.18
C MET A 179 14.34 10.28 2.33
N LYS A 180 15.37 10.86 2.97
CA LYS A 180 16.58 11.27 2.26
C LYS A 180 17.29 10.04 1.69
N ARG A 181 17.73 10.12 0.44
CA ARG A 181 18.52 9.04 -0.19
C ARG A 181 19.77 8.72 0.62
N ASN A 182 20.44 9.75 1.14
CA ASN A 182 21.65 9.57 1.95
C ASN A 182 21.38 8.81 3.25
N LEU A 183 20.21 9.01 3.89
CA LEU A 183 19.82 8.20 5.06
C LEU A 183 19.65 6.73 4.66
N TYR A 184 18.97 6.46 3.55
CA TYR A 184 18.80 5.08 3.06
C TYR A 184 20.15 4.38 2.85
N VAL A 185 21.12 5.08 2.24
CA VAL A 185 22.48 4.57 2.04
C VAL A 185 23.24 4.42 3.36
N GLU A 186 23.13 5.38 4.28
CA GLU A 186 23.74 5.33 5.61
C GLU A 186 23.27 4.11 6.41
N LEU A 187 21.98 3.76 6.32
CA LEU A 187 21.39 2.59 6.97
C LEU A 187 21.78 1.26 6.29
N GLY A 188 22.44 1.30 5.14
CA GLY A 188 22.76 0.11 4.34
C GLY A 188 21.60 -0.43 3.51
N GLY A 189 20.54 0.36 3.32
CA GLY A 189 19.32 -0.04 2.61
C GLY A 189 18.42 -1.00 3.38
N PHE A 190 17.51 -1.68 2.68
CA PHE A 190 16.77 -2.78 3.28
C PHE A 190 17.68 -4.00 3.47
N ASP A 191 17.53 -4.70 4.59
CA ASP A 191 18.31 -5.91 4.87
C ASP A 191 17.89 -7.08 3.95
N GLU A 192 18.80 -7.50 3.07
CA GLU A 192 18.59 -8.58 2.10
C GLU A 192 18.61 -9.99 2.74
N GLY A 193 18.89 -10.10 4.05
CA GLY A 193 18.83 -11.34 4.81
C GLY A 193 17.41 -11.90 4.98
N CYS A 194 16.38 -11.13 4.63
CA CYS A 194 14.99 -11.58 4.57
C CYS A 194 14.37 -11.35 3.18
N PHE A 195 13.44 -12.22 2.78
CA PHE A 195 12.77 -12.10 1.49
C PHE A 195 11.68 -11.00 1.47
N MET A 196 10.92 -10.84 2.57
CA MET A 196 9.80 -9.89 2.69
C MET A 196 9.26 -9.86 4.14
N TYR A 197 8.54 -8.79 4.52
CA TYR A 197 7.69 -8.63 5.71
C TYR A 197 8.37 -8.20 7.02
N SER A 198 9.70 -8.16 7.07
CA SER A 198 10.44 -7.51 8.17
C SER A 198 11.17 -6.26 7.71
N ASP A 199 11.31 -6.09 6.40
CA ASP A 199 11.99 -5.01 5.68
C ASP A 199 11.67 -3.63 6.27
N ASP A 200 10.38 -3.33 6.39
CA ASP A 200 9.88 -2.03 6.84
C ASP A 200 10.07 -1.79 8.34
N LEU A 201 9.91 -2.85 9.15
CA LEU A 201 10.20 -2.85 10.58
C LEU A 201 11.69 -2.58 10.83
N ASP A 202 12.55 -3.29 10.11
CA ASP A 202 14.00 -3.27 10.27
C ASP A 202 14.57 -1.88 9.98
N ILE A 203 14.34 -1.36 8.77
CA ILE A 203 14.90 -0.06 8.38
C ILE A 203 14.31 1.09 9.21
N SER A 204 13.03 1.01 9.59
CA SER A 204 12.41 2.01 10.48
C SER A 204 13.07 2.01 11.85
N TYR A 205 13.36 0.84 12.38
CA TYR A 205 13.98 0.69 13.70
C TYR A 205 15.47 1.08 13.69
N GLU A 206 16.20 0.75 12.64
CA GLU A 206 17.60 1.15 12.46
C GLU A 206 17.74 2.68 12.25
N SER A 207 16.81 3.32 11.52
CA SER A 207 16.68 4.79 11.46
C SER A 207 16.60 5.41 12.87
N MET A 208 15.78 4.85 13.75
CA MET A 208 15.68 5.35 15.13
C MET A 208 16.96 5.14 15.95
N LYS A 209 17.60 3.99 15.80
CA LYS A 209 18.84 3.67 16.54
C LYS A 209 20.01 4.58 16.18
N THR A 210 20.04 5.08 14.95
CA THR A 210 21.03 6.04 14.47
C THR A 210 20.69 7.48 14.88
N GLY A 211 19.61 7.67 15.66
CA GLY A 211 19.22 8.95 16.24
C GLY A 211 18.33 9.81 15.34
N TYR A 212 17.80 9.23 14.26
CA TYR A 212 16.81 9.86 13.39
C TYR A 212 15.39 9.66 13.91
N THR A 213 14.47 10.55 13.52
CA THR A 213 13.07 10.52 13.94
C THR A 213 12.17 10.20 12.76
N ASN A 214 11.36 9.14 12.87
CA ASN A 214 10.36 8.79 11.87
C ASN A 214 9.03 9.53 12.13
N TYR A 215 8.31 9.88 11.07
CA TYR A 215 7.10 10.71 11.13
C TYR A 215 5.92 10.11 10.36
N TYR A 216 4.75 10.13 11.00
CA TYR A 216 3.47 9.91 10.34
C TYR A 216 2.88 11.26 9.89
N PHE A 217 2.55 11.35 8.60
CA PHE A 217 2.11 12.59 7.95
C PHE A 217 0.74 12.41 7.24
N PRO A 218 -0.39 12.57 7.94
CA PRO A 218 -1.73 12.33 7.40
C PRO A 218 -2.34 13.53 6.64
N LYS A 219 -1.52 14.46 6.12
CA LYS A 219 -2.03 15.60 5.34
C LYS A 219 -2.25 15.28 3.86
N THR A 220 -1.91 14.06 3.46
CA THR A 220 -2.33 13.44 2.21
C THR A 220 -2.71 11.99 2.48
N ASN A 221 -3.65 11.49 1.69
CA ASN A 221 -4.08 10.11 1.72
C ASN A 221 -3.50 9.40 0.49
N VAL A 222 -3.06 8.16 0.67
CA VAL A 222 -2.62 7.28 -0.42
C VAL A 222 -3.45 6.00 -0.36
N ILE A 223 -4.02 5.59 -1.49
CA ILE A 223 -4.72 4.30 -1.56
C ILE A 223 -3.64 3.21 -1.65
N HIS A 224 -3.81 2.14 -0.89
CA HIS A 224 -3.01 0.92 -1.00
C HIS A 224 -3.98 -0.27 -1.01
N TYR A 225 -4.10 -0.94 -2.16
CA TYR A 225 -5.10 -2.01 -2.36
C TYR A 225 -4.79 -3.28 -1.56
N LYS A 226 -3.50 -3.53 -1.27
CA LYS A 226 -2.95 -4.54 -0.36
C LYS A 226 -3.22 -5.98 -0.81
N GLY A 227 -2.11 -6.71 -1.01
CA GLY A 227 -2.14 -8.16 -1.20
C GLY A 227 -2.30 -8.59 -2.65
N GLU A 228 -2.15 -7.66 -3.60
CA GLU A 228 -2.26 -7.94 -5.03
C GLU A 228 -1.12 -8.88 -5.50
N SER A 229 0.11 -8.65 -5.02
CA SER A 229 1.28 -9.48 -5.36
C SER A 229 1.51 -10.70 -4.44
N THR A 230 0.66 -10.95 -3.45
CA THR A 230 0.87 -12.02 -2.45
C THR A 230 -0.38 -12.88 -2.25
N ASN A 231 -0.27 -14.17 -2.54
CA ASN A 231 -1.26 -15.16 -2.10
C ASN A 231 -1.10 -15.40 -0.59
N LYS A 232 -2.21 -15.38 0.17
CA LYS A 232 -2.19 -15.55 1.64
C LYS A 232 -2.17 -17.02 2.08
N ASP A 233 -1.36 -17.82 1.40
CA ASP A 233 -1.22 -19.27 1.58
C ASP A 233 -0.27 -19.66 2.73
N GLU A 234 0.13 -20.92 2.77
CA GLU A 234 1.12 -21.44 3.73
C GLU A 234 2.51 -20.83 3.52
N THR A 235 2.88 -20.52 2.28
CA THR A 235 4.15 -19.85 1.95
C THR A 235 4.21 -18.47 2.57
N PHE A 236 3.11 -17.70 2.51
CA PHE A 236 2.98 -16.42 3.21
C PHE A 236 3.21 -16.56 4.71
N LEU A 237 2.57 -17.55 5.36
CA LEU A 237 2.72 -17.76 6.81
C LEU A 237 4.15 -18.13 7.20
N ARG A 238 4.80 -19.00 6.41
CA ARG A 238 6.19 -19.38 6.62
C ARG A 238 7.11 -18.17 6.49
N ARG A 239 6.99 -17.40 5.40
CA ARG A 239 7.78 -16.19 5.16
C ARG A 239 7.57 -15.15 6.25
N PHE A 240 6.34 -14.90 6.67
CA PHE A 240 6.06 -13.97 7.76
C PHE A 240 6.72 -14.42 9.08
N ARG A 241 6.69 -15.72 9.38
CA ARG A 241 7.36 -16.27 10.57
C ARG A 241 8.89 -16.12 10.49
N GLU A 242 9.47 -16.43 9.33
CA GLU A 242 10.91 -16.24 9.07
C GLU A 242 11.32 -14.77 9.25
N ALA A 243 10.53 -13.85 8.70
CA ALA A 243 10.75 -12.41 8.81
C ALA A 243 10.70 -11.90 10.26
N MET A 244 9.69 -12.29 11.03
CA MET A 244 9.63 -11.91 12.44
C MET A 244 10.82 -12.49 13.22
N ASN A 245 11.17 -13.76 13.00
CA ASN A 245 12.33 -14.38 13.65
C ASN A 245 13.63 -13.66 13.30
N PHE A 246 13.80 -13.25 12.03
CA PHE A 246 14.93 -12.47 11.56
C PHE A 246 15.04 -11.15 12.33
N PHE A 247 13.96 -10.35 12.33
CA PHE A 247 13.89 -9.08 13.07
C PHE A 247 14.20 -9.25 14.56
N TYR A 248 13.61 -10.25 15.21
CA TYR A 248 13.84 -10.47 16.64
C TYR A 248 15.27 -10.88 16.98
N ARG A 249 15.88 -11.77 16.18
CA ARG A 249 17.27 -12.19 16.39
C ARG A 249 18.26 -11.05 16.16
N LYS A 250 17.98 -10.18 15.19
CA LYS A 250 18.83 -9.03 14.86
C LYS A 250 18.79 -7.96 15.96
N HIS A 251 17.63 -7.73 16.57
CA HIS A 251 17.43 -6.55 17.42
C HIS A 251 17.20 -6.82 18.90
N PHE A 252 16.81 -8.02 19.29
CA PHE A 252 16.46 -8.34 20.67
C PHE A 252 17.29 -9.51 21.19
N ARG A 253 17.56 -9.50 22.50
CA ARG A 253 18.11 -10.67 23.19
C ARG A 253 17.02 -11.71 23.33
N VAL A 254 16.97 -12.63 22.38
CA VAL A 254 16.05 -13.76 22.38
C VAL A 254 16.49 -14.79 23.43
N ASN A 255 15.72 -14.93 24.52
CA ASN A 255 15.90 -16.01 25.48
C ASN A 255 14.98 -17.21 25.14
N ILE A 256 15.20 -18.35 25.77
CA ILE A 256 14.45 -19.60 25.49
C ILE A 256 12.94 -19.41 25.71
N LEU A 257 12.56 -18.63 26.73
CA LEU A 257 11.15 -18.34 27.02
C LEU A 257 10.48 -17.53 25.89
N PHE A 258 11.20 -16.57 25.33
CA PHE A 258 10.75 -15.79 24.18
C PHE A 258 10.61 -16.66 22.92
N ASP A 259 11.59 -17.52 22.64
CA ASP A 259 11.52 -18.46 21.51
C ASP A 259 10.31 -19.40 21.64
N LEU A 260 10.07 -19.92 22.85
CA LEU A 260 8.90 -20.74 23.15
C LEU A 260 7.59 -19.95 22.95
N MET A 261 7.52 -18.71 23.43
CA MET A 261 6.34 -17.86 23.28
C MET A 261 6.06 -17.54 21.80
N MET A 262 7.09 -17.24 21.02
CA MET A 262 6.97 -17.00 19.58
C MET A 262 6.54 -18.26 18.83
N ARG A 263 7.07 -19.44 19.18
CA ARG A 263 6.65 -20.72 18.60
C ARG A 263 5.20 -21.04 18.93
N LEU A 264 4.79 -20.83 20.18
CA LEU A 264 3.41 -21.03 20.61
C LEU A 264 2.47 -20.05 19.90
N GLY A 265 2.78 -18.75 19.89
CA GLY A 265 2.02 -17.72 19.20
C GLY A 265 1.90 -17.96 17.70
N ALA A 266 2.97 -18.39 17.04
CA ALA A 266 2.94 -18.71 15.62
C ALA A 266 2.12 -19.99 15.34
N SER A 267 2.17 -20.99 16.22
CA SER A 267 1.40 -22.23 16.09
C SER A 267 -0.10 -22.00 16.34
N THR A 268 -0.45 -21.21 17.34
CA THR A 268 -1.84 -20.81 17.61
C THR A 268 -2.40 -19.89 16.54
N PHE A 269 -1.61 -18.93 16.02
CA PHE A 269 -2.00 -18.12 14.86
C PHE A 269 -2.26 -18.97 13.62
N SER A 270 -1.38 -19.95 13.35
CA SER A 270 -1.54 -20.87 12.22
C SER A 270 -2.82 -21.71 12.38
N LEU A 271 -3.10 -22.20 13.60
CA LEU A 271 -4.31 -22.95 13.91
C LEU A 271 -5.58 -22.10 13.79
N MET A 272 -5.59 -20.89 14.34
CA MET A 272 -6.70 -19.93 14.23
C MET A 272 -6.95 -19.55 12.76
N LYS A 273 -5.89 -19.38 11.97
CA LYS A 273 -6.01 -19.07 10.55
C LYS A 273 -6.47 -20.28 9.74
N LEU A 274 -6.05 -21.51 10.04
CA LEU A 274 -6.60 -22.74 9.45
C LEU A 274 -8.11 -22.86 9.68
N LEU A 275 -8.59 -22.49 10.88
CA LEU A 275 -10.01 -22.45 11.21
C LEU A 275 -10.75 -21.34 10.42
N LYS A 276 -10.15 -20.16 10.23
CA LYS A 276 -10.71 -19.06 9.42
C LYS A 276 -10.59 -19.26 7.91
N MET A 277 -9.55 -19.96 7.43
CA MET A 277 -9.32 -20.26 6.01
C MET A 277 -10.37 -21.24 5.47
N LYS A 278 -10.91 -22.13 6.31
CA LYS A 278 -12.09 -22.94 5.96
C LYS A 278 -13.35 -22.11 5.70
N GLN A 279 -13.38 -20.82 6.06
CA GLN A 279 -14.52 -19.91 5.85
C GLN A 279 -14.30 -18.87 4.73
N HIS A 280 -13.07 -18.64 4.27
CA HIS A 280 -12.79 -17.69 3.19
C HIS A 280 -12.70 -18.42 1.85
N SER A 281 -13.84 -18.81 1.31
CA SER A 281 -13.99 -18.82 -0.15
C SER A 281 -13.87 -17.37 -0.63
N SER A 282 -13.13 -17.15 -1.71
CA SER A 282 -13.10 -15.87 -2.42
C SER A 282 -14.53 -15.50 -2.81
N VAL A 283 -15.17 -14.64 -2.02
CA VAL A 283 -16.51 -14.14 -2.35
C VAL A 283 -16.31 -13.25 -3.58
N HIS A 284 -16.53 -13.82 -4.76
CA HIS A 284 -16.62 -13.03 -5.99
C HIS A 284 -17.76 -12.04 -5.80
N PHE A 285 -17.38 -10.78 -5.72
CA PHE A 285 -18.30 -9.69 -5.53
C PHE A 285 -18.93 -9.36 -6.87
N ASN A 286 -20.22 -9.65 -7.03
CA ASN A 286 -20.95 -9.35 -8.25
C ASN A 286 -21.92 -8.20 -7.98
N PRO A 287 -21.58 -6.93 -8.32
CA PRO A 287 -22.51 -5.82 -8.09
C PRO A 287 -23.77 -6.00 -8.95
N GLU A 288 -24.91 -5.54 -8.47
CA GLU A 288 -26.18 -5.51 -9.22
C GLU A 288 -26.20 -4.38 -10.25
N LYS A 289 -25.57 -3.24 -9.90
CA LYS A 289 -25.44 -2.08 -10.80
C LYS A 289 -24.16 -1.29 -10.58
N TYR A 290 -23.79 -0.53 -11.60
CA TYR A 290 -22.67 0.40 -11.60
C TYR A 290 -23.14 1.85 -11.56
N LEU A 291 -22.49 2.64 -10.71
CA LEU A 291 -22.60 4.10 -10.71
C LEU A 291 -21.33 4.68 -11.31
N LEU A 292 -21.40 5.18 -12.54
CA LEU A 292 -20.26 5.74 -13.26
C LEU A 292 -20.16 7.24 -13.03
N VAL A 293 -19.04 7.69 -12.48
CA VAL A 293 -18.72 9.11 -12.34
C VAL A 293 -17.86 9.53 -13.52
N SER A 294 -18.51 9.98 -14.60
CA SER A 294 -17.93 10.44 -15.86
C SER A 294 -18.91 11.37 -16.58
N ASP A 295 -18.46 12.08 -17.61
CA ASP A 295 -19.28 12.77 -18.59
C ASP A 295 -19.38 12.02 -19.94
N ASP A 296 -18.70 10.87 -20.08
CA ASP A 296 -18.69 10.04 -21.29
C ASP A 296 -19.86 9.04 -21.32
N ILE A 297 -20.88 9.38 -22.11
CA ILE A 297 -22.05 8.51 -22.35
C ILE A 297 -21.65 7.22 -23.09
N SER A 298 -20.71 7.30 -24.03
CA SER A 298 -20.27 6.14 -24.80
C SER A 298 -19.53 5.13 -23.93
N LEU A 299 -18.81 5.60 -22.91
CA LEU A 299 -18.18 4.76 -21.91
C LEU A 299 -19.21 4.00 -21.07
N ALA A 300 -20.28 4.68 -20.65
CA ALA A 300 -21.38 4.04 -19.93
C ALA A 300 -22.03 2.92 -20.74
N GLU A 301 -22.25 3.16 -22.04
CA GLU A 301 -22.80 2.16 -22.98
C GLU A 301 -21.87 0.96 -23.13
N LYS A 302 -20.57 1.17 -23.34
CA LYS A 302 -19.58 0.08 -23.45
C LYS A 302 -19.54 -0.80 -22.19
N ILE A 303 -19.49 -0.18 -21.01
CA ILE A 303 -19.52 -0.92 -19.74
C ILE A 303 -20.82 -1.72 -19.60
N LYS A 304 -21.96 -1.13 -19.96
CA LYS A 304 -23.26 -1.80 -19.93
C LYS A 304 -23.29 -3.00 -20.88
N GLU A 305 -22.77 -2.84 -22.10
CA GLU A 305 -22.73 -3.88 -23.11
C GLU A 305 -21.82 -5.06 -22.73
N SER A 306 -20.65 -4.79 -22.16
CA SER A 306 -19.67 -5.82 -21.78
C SER A 306 -20.07 -6.55 -20.49
N THR A 307 -20.53 -5.81 -19.47
CA THR A 307 -20.85 -6.39 -18.16
C THR A 307 -22.27 -6.94 -18.07
N LYS A 308 -23.16 -6.54 -19.00
CA LYS A 308 -24.60 -6.84 -18.97
C LYS A 308 -25.30 -6.34 -17.70
N LYS A 309 -24.78 -5.28 -17.07
CA LYS A 309 -25.36 -4.67 -15.87
C LYS A 309 -25.88 -3.27 -16.15
N GLU A 310 -26.77 -2.81 -15.28
CA GLU A 310 -27.19 -1.41 -15.31
C GLU A 310 -26.01 -0.50 -14.99
N VAL A 311 -25.83 0.55 -15.80
CA VAL A 311 -24.82 1.60 -15.61
C VAL A 311 -25.54 2.92 -15.61
N GLU A 312 -25.41 3.65 -14.51
CA GLU A 312 -26.02 4.97 -14.30
C GLU A 312 -24.90 6.02 -14.22
N LEU A 313 -24.96 7.03 -15.08
CA LEU A 313 -24.08 8.19 -14.98
C LEU A 313 -24.55 9.06 -13.81
N VAL A 314 -23.65 9.34 -12.88
CA VAL A 314 -23.99 10.09 -11.65
C VAL A 314 -22.90 11.07 -11.26
N THR A 315 -23.31 12.10 -10.55
CA THR A 315 -22.42 13.00 -9.82
C THR A 315 -22.11 12.44 -8.43
N VAL A 316 -20.99 12.87 -7.86
CA VAL A 316 -20.63 12.46 -6.50
C VAL A 316 -21.62 12.99 -5.45
N SER A 317 -22.21 14.16 -5.69
CA SER A 317 -23.24 14.72 -4.80
C SER A 317 -24.52 13.87 -4.76
N GLU A 318 -24.84 13.14 -5.83
CA GLU A 318 -25.93 12.16 -5.84
C GLU A 318 -25.54 10.92 -5.04
N ILE A 319 -24.32 10.38 -5.25
CA ILE A 319 -23.82 9.22 -4.50
C ILE A 319 -23.78 9.49 -2.98
N GLN A 320 -23.40 10.72 -2.57
CA GLN A 320 -23.40 11.14 -1.16
C GLN A 320 -24.77 11.06 -0.47
N LYS A 321 -25.87 11.05 -1.23
CA LYS A 321 -27.23 10.91 -0.66
C LYS A 321 -27.66 9.45 -0.59
N MET A 322 -26.88 8.54 -1.16
CA MET A 322 -27.16 7.11 -1.24
C MET A 322 -26.45 6.32 -0.12
N ILE A 323 -27.01 5.16 0.18
CA ILE A 323 -26.41 4.11 1.01
C ILE A 323 -26.66 2.79 0.27
N SER A 324 -25.61 2.00 0.07
CA SER A 324 -25.71 0.69 -0.56
C SER A 324 -25.81 -0.40 0.50
N LYS A 325 -26.94 -1.14 0.49
CA LYS A 325 -27.12 -2.29 1.37
C LYS A 325 -26.29 -3.46 0.86
N ASN A 326 -25.66 -4.19 1.77
CA ASN A 326 -24.89 -5.40 1.49
C ASN A 326 -23.79 -5.28 0.43
N LYS A 327 -23.37 -4.05 0.09
CA LYS A 327 -22.45 -3.84 -1.03
C LYS A 327 -23.04 -4.44 -2.30
N GLN A 328 -24.11 -3.89 -2.84
CA GLN A 328 -24.61 -4.34 -4.15
C GLN A 328 -24.30 -3.36 -5.27
N ILE A 329 -23.81 -2.17 -4.91
CA ILE A 329 -23.49 -1.10 -5.84
C ILE A 329 -21.97 -0.91 -5.88
N GLU A 330 -21.41 -0.89 -7.09
CA GLU A 330 -20.01 -0.56 -7.35
C GLU A 330 -19.93 0.81 -8.04
N VAL A 331 -19.15 1.71 -7.45
CA VAL A 331 -18.91 3.06 -7.98
C VAL A 331 -17.65 3.03 -8.82
N ILE A 332 -17.76 3.47 -10.06
CA ILE A 332 -16.69 3.49 -11.04
C ILE A 332 -16.24 4.93 -11.24
N PHE A 333 -14.98 5.21 -10.95
CA PHE A 333 -14.39 6.54 -11.17
C PHE A 333 -13.58 6.56 -12.45
N ASP A 334 -13.93 7.46 -13.37
CA ASP A 334 -13.18 7.71 -14.60
C ASP A 334 -12.06 8.73 -14.34
N VAL A 335 -10.81 8.29 -14.51
CA VAL A 335 -9.62 9.14 -14.31
C VAL A 335 -9.46 10.19 -15.41
N ASN A 336 -10.18 10.09 -16.54
CA ASN A 336 -10.22 11.16 -17.52
C ASN A 336 -11.08 12.34 -17.05
N PHE A 337 -12.09 12.07 -16.23
CA PHE A 337 -13.04 13.06 -15.73
C PHE A 337 -12.62 13.64 -14.38
N LEU A 338 -12.06 12.81 -13.49
CA LEU A 338 -11.64 13.22 -12.14
C LEU A 338 -10.12 13.12 -11.95
N CYS A 339 -9.57 14.06 -11.19
CA CYS A 339 -8.19 13.94 -10.74
C CYS A 339 -8.06 12.95 -9.56
N TYR A 340 -6.87 12.39 -9.36
CA TYR A 340 -6.63 11.39 -8.30
C TYR A 340 -6.91 11.94 -6.91
N LYS A 341 -6.57 13.21 -6.64
CA LYS A 341 -6.91 13.90 -5.39
C LYS A 341 -8.41 13.88 -5.11
N GLN A 342 -9.25 14.16 -6.10
CA GLN A 342 -10.72 14.09 -5.95
C GLN A 342 -11.17 12.65 -5.67
N ILE A 343 -10.68 11.68 -6.46
CA ILE A 343 -11.05 10.27 -6.29
C ILE A 343 -10.69 9.78 -4.88
N ILE A 344 -9.48 10.04 -4.39
CA ILE A 344 -9.03 9.65 -3.04
C ILE A 344 -9.89 10.29 -1.94
N GLN A 345 -10.28 11.57 -2.13
CA GLN A 345 -11.22 12.24 -1.22
C GLN A 345 -12.59 11.55 -1.22
N TYR A 346 -13.09 11.16 -2.40
CA TYR A 346 -14.38 10.48 -2.52
C TYR A 346 -14.36 9.08 -1.90
N PHE A 347 -13.29 8.31 -2.05
CA PHE A 347 -13.11 7.04 -1.34
C PHE A 347 -13.26 7.23 0.18
N THR A 348 -12.58 8.24 0.73
CA THR A 348 -12.60 8.52 2.18
C THR A 348 -14.00 8.97 2.64
N MET A 349 -14.66 9.82 1.85
CA MET A 349 -15.96 10.40 2.18
C MET A 349 -17.11 9.40 2.05
N LEU A 350 -17.03 8.48 1.10
CA LEU A 350 -18.05 7.44 0.88
C LEU A 350 -17.78 6.17 1.72
N SER A 351 -16.63 6.11 2.40
CA SER A 351 -16.24 5.02 3.29
C SER A 351 -17.35 4.69 4.30
N GLY A 352 -17.63 3.40 4.47
CA GLY A 352 -18.65 2.92 5.40
C GLY A 352 -20.09 2.96 4.90
N ARG A 353 -20.36 3.49 3.69
CA ARG A 353 -21.72 3.53 3.09
C ARG A 353 -22.11 2.27 2.30
N GLY A 354 -21.29 1.23 2.40
CA GLY A 354 -21.54 -0.05 1.75
C GLY A 354 -21.36 -0.03 0.23
N PHE A 355 -20.56 0.88 -0.33
CA PHE A 355 -20.14 0.81 -1.73
C PHE A 355 -18.86 -0.02 -1.89
N THR A 356 -18.64 -0.46 -3.13
CA THR A 356 -17.34 -0.92 -3.63
C THR A 356 -16.87 0.02 -4.73
N TYR A 357 -15.58 -0.04 -5.08
CA TYR A 357 -14.99 0.98 -5.95
C TYR A 357 -14.00 0.37 -6.94
N LYS A 358 -14.02 0.90 -8.17
CA LYS A 358 -12.98 0.70 -9.18
C LYS A 358 -12.60 2.03 -9.81
N MET A 359 -11.43 2.07 -10.42
CA MET A 359 -11.00 3.18 -11.26
C MET A 359 -10.84 2.68 -12.69
N ILE A 360 -11.15 3.52 -13.67
CA ILE A 360 -10.78 3.33 -15.07
C ILE A 360 -9.50 4.12 -15.31
N PRO A 361 -8.33 3.48 -15.47
CA PRO A 361 -7.11 4.19 -15.82
C PRO A 361 -7.24 4.88 -17.17
N LYS A 362 -6.57 6.03 -17.30
CA LYS A 362 -6.60 6.85 -18.51
C LYS A 362 -6.12 6.05 -19.74
N GLY A 363 -6.87 6.13 -20.84
CA GLY A 363 -6.52 5.49 -22.11
C GLY A 363 -6.58 3.96 -22.07
N THR A 364 -7.39 3.39 -21.18
CA THR A 364 -7.57 1.94 -21.07
C THR A 364 -9.03 1.53 -21.27
N ASN A 365 -9.25 0.25 -21.53
CA ASN A 365 -10.55 -0.39 -21.68
C ASN A 365 -10.82 -1.38 -20.55
N TYR A 366 -10.30 -1.09 -19.36
CA TYR A 366 -10.54 -1.89 -18.17
C TYR A 366 -10.73 -1.00 -16.95
N MET A 367 -11.43 -1.53 -15.96
CA MET A 367 -11.50 -0.96 -14.62
C MET A 367 -10.80 -1.89 -13.63
N VAL A 368 -10.14 -1.31 -12.63
CA VAL A 368 -9.32 -2.04 -11.66
C VAL A 368 -9.54 -1.52 -10.24
N GLY A 369 -9.46 -2.41 -9.25
CA GLY A 369 -9.51 -2.06 -7.84
C GLY A 369 -9.77 -3.27 -6.95
N SER A 370 -9.54 -3.12 -5.65
CA SER A 370 -9.81 -4.16 -4.65
C SER A 370 -10.91 -3.75 -3.68
N ASN A 371 -11.89 -4.65 -3.49
CA ASN A 371 -13.07 -4.40 -2.67
C ASN A 371 -12.80 -4.68 -1.18
N PHE A 372 -11.71 -5.38 -0.86
CA PHE A 372 -11.33 -5.78 0.49
C PHE A 372 -9.82 -5.81 0.63
N SER A 373 -9.29 -5.29 1.73
CA SER A 373 -7.84 -5.30 2.03
C SER A 373 -7.24 -6.69 2.27
N ASP A 374 -8.07 -7.73 2.19
CA ASP A 374 -7.67 -9.11 2.34
C ASP A 374 -7.96 -10.05 1.17
N ALA A 375 -8.56 -9.53 0.10
CA ALA A 375 -8.77 -10.24 -1.15
C ALA A 375 -7.87 -9.66 -2.25
N LYS A 376 -7.59 -10.46 -3.28
CA LYS A 376 -7.05 -9.92 -4.53
C LYS A 376 -8.07 -9.01 -5.18
N GLY A 377 -7.57 -7.94 -5.77
CA GLY A 377 -8.33 -7.04 -6.60
C GLY A 377 -8.80 -7.69 -7.89
N GLU A 378 -9.63 -6.94 -8.59
CA GLU A 378 -10.33 -7.40 -9.78
C GLU A 378 -10.07 -6.42 -10.92
N VAL A 379 -9.94 -6.98 -12.13
CA VAL A 379 -9.80 -6.26 -13.38
C VAL A 379 -10.95 -6.68 -14.28
N ILE A 380 -11.75 -5.71 -14.72
CA ILE A 380 -12.92 -5.95 -15.58
C ILE A 380 -12.71 -5.19 -16.89
N PHE A 381 -12.70 -5.91 -18.01
CA PHE A 381 -12.58 -5.35 -19.36
C PHE A 381 -13.94 -4.97 -19.93
N PHE A 382 -13.96 -3.94 -20.76
CA PHE A 382 -15.18 -3.46 -21.43
C PHE A 382 -14.94 -2.95 -22.85
#